data_AF-A0A933Z4X5-F1
#
_entry.id   AF-A0A933Z4X5-F1
#
_cell.length_a   1.000
_cell.length_b   1.000
_cell.length_c   1.000
_cell.angle_alpha   90.00
_cell.angle_beta   90.00
_cell.angle_gamma   90.00
#
_symmetry.space_group_name_H-M   'P 1'
#
loop_
_entity.id
_entity.type
_entity.pdbx_description
1 polymer ?
#
loop_
_entity_poly.entity_id
_entity_poly.type
_entity_poly.pdbx_seq_one_letter_code
_entity_poly.pdbx_strand_id
1 'polypeptide(L)'
;MALDFSEFFKRYEAIIGEADQVFETVKGKFAENVRCEKGCCDCCHALFDLTLVEALYVNQHYRERFSGMAKTRVLERADEADRIVHKLKRDAFKAVREGKNAQELLAEMAKVRVRCPLLDDTGACEMYDKRPVTCRIYGVPTAIGGQAHTCGKSGFEQGKPYPTVYLDRIQDKLYALSHELAKSLATRFSGLGEVLVPLSSALMTEYDEEYLGIMTEKEAREQAEKAAAAKAVREAVREAAPAAAPVPDKAARPRAQMAPKKPVGKGLAACAGCAPETKKGGCAGCSPQGFTIGQAPARPAAKKTAAKPVAKKPAAKPAAKAAPKKAKG
;
A
#
# COMPACT_ATOMS: atom_id res chain seq x y z
N MET A 1 -20.66 26.83 -3.96
CA MET A 1 -19.79 27.08 -5.14
C MET A 1 -19.47 25.73 -5.75
N ALA A 2 -19.25 25.60 -7.06
CA ALA A 2 -18.75 24.32 -7.58
C ALA A 2 -17.29 24.17 -7.13
N LEU A 3 -17.00 23.12 -6.35
CA LEU A 3 -15.63 22.82 -5.94
C LEU A 3 -14.81 22.44 -7.18
N ASP A 4 -13.68 23.10 -7.38
CA ASP A 4 -12.78 22.83 -8.51
C ASP A 4 -11.53 22.08 -8.05
N PHE A 5 -11.34 20.89 -8.59
CA PHE A 5 -10.20 20.01 -8.31
C PHE A 5 -9.25 19.86 -9.52
N SER A 6 -9.47 20.62 -10.59
CA SER A 6 -8.80 20.46 -11.89
C SER A 6 -7.26 20.44 -11.79
N GLU A 7 -6.67 21.34 -11.00
CA GLU A 7 -5.22 21.40 -10.80
C GLU A 7 -4.67 20.16 -10.09
N PHE A 8 -5.40 19.62 -9.10
CA PHE A 8 -5.01 18.38 -8.43
C PHE A 8 -5.15 17.17 -9.35
N PHE A 9 -6.17 17.16 -10.22
CA PHE A 9 -6.34 16.11 -11.20
C PHE A 9 -5.25 16.12 -12.27
N LYS A 10 -4.80 17.28 -12.77
CA LYS A 10 -3.65 17.35 -13.67
C LYS A 10 -2.39 16.74 -13.05
N ARG A 11 -2.13 17.04 -11.77
CA ARG A 11 -0.99 16.48 -11.03
C ARG A 11 -1.14 14.98 -10.79
N TYR A 12 -2.35 14.52 -10.49
CA TYR A 12 -2.66 13.10 -10.39
C TYR A 12 -2.50 12.38 -11.74
N GLU A 13 -2.91 13.02 -12.84
CA GLU A 13 -2.74 12.51 -14.20
C GLU A 13 -1.26 12.36 -14.58
N ALA A 14 -0.38 13.23 -14.06
CA ALA A 14 1.07 13.04 -14.20
C ALA A 14 1.56 11.78 -13.45
N ILE A 15 1.05 11.52 -12.23
CA ILE A 15 1.40 10.33 -11.44
C ILE A 15 0.95 9.04 -12.14
N ILE A 16 -0.27 9.00 -12.68
CA ILE A 16 -0.75 7.83 -13.43
C ILE A 16 0.04 7.65 -14.74
N GLY A 17 0.42 8.74 -15.42
CA GLY A 17 1.22 8.68 -16.64
C GLY A 17 2.61 8.11 -16.38
N GLU A 18 3.24 8.52 -15.28
CA GLU A 18 4.48 7.92 -14.79
C GLU A 18 4.30 6.41 -14.47
N ALA A 19 3.20 6.02 -13.84
CA ALA A 19 2.90 4.61 -13.55
C ALA A 19 2.71 3.77 -14.82
N ASP A 20 2.02 4.32 -15.82
CA ASP A 20 1.82 3.69 -17.14
C ASP A 20 3.17 3.52 -17.87
N GLN A 21 4.05 4.53 -17.83
CA GLN A 21 5.41 4.43 -18.40
C GLN A 21 6.24 3.32 -17.76
N VAL A 22 6.16 3.18 -16.43
CA VAL A 22 6.84 2.10 -15.71
C VAL A 22 6.28 0.74 -16.14
N PHE A 23 4.96 0.61 -16.24
CA PHE A 23 4.31 -0.61 -16.69
C PHE A 23 4.78 -1.01 -18.11
N GLU A 24 4.73 -0.07 -19.06
CA GLU A 24 5.16 -0.31 -20.45
C GLU A 24 6.65 -0.61 -20.55
N THR A 25 7.50 -0.01 -19.71
CA THR A 25 8.92 -0.33 -19.64
C THR A 25 9.17 -1.78 -19.22
N VAL A 26 8.44 -2.28 -18.21
CA VAL A 26 8.55 -3.68 -17.77
C VAL A 26 7.98 -4.62 -18.82
N LYS A 27 6.83 -4.29 -19.41
CA LYS A 27 6.20 -5.07 -20.47
C LYS A 27 7.09 -5.18 -21.71
N GLY A 28 7.76 -4.11 -22.13
CA GLY A 28 8.70 -4.12 -23.25
C GLY A 28 9.94 -5.00 -22.99
N LYS A 29 10.39 -5.09 -21.74
CA LYS A 29 11.55 -5.93 -21.36
C LYS A 29 11.20 -7.38 -21.05
N PHE A 30 9.97 -7.64 -20.59
CA PHE A 30 9.52 -8.94 -20.07
C PHE A 30 8.12 -9.29 -20.60
N ALA A 31 7.93 -9.21 -21.93
CA ALA A 31 6.62 -9.40 -22.57
C ALA A 31 5.99 -10.77 -22.27
N GLU A 32 6.79 -11.83 -22.20
CA GLU A 32 6.31 -13.19 -21.89
C GLU A 32 5.82 -13.33 -20.44
N ASN A 33 6.31 -12.50 -19.53
CA ASN A 33 5.94 -12.51 -18.12
C ASN A 33 4.73 -11.61 -17.83
N VAL A 34 4.56 -10.52 -18.59
CA VAL A 34 3.42 -9.59 -18.43
C VAL A 34 2.23 -10.07 -19.25
N ARG A 35 1.34 -10.83 -18.61
CA ARG A 35 0.09 -11.33 -19.23
C ARG A 35 -1.13 -10.44 -19.00
N CYS A 36 -0.91 -9.21 -18.54
CA CYS A 36 -2.00 -8.28 -18.23
C CYS A 36 -2.48 -7.59 -19.51
N GLU A 37 -3.76 -7.75 -19.81
CA GLU A 37 -4.44 -7.13 -20.95
C GLU A 37 -5.86 -6.70 -20.56
N LYS A 38 -6.51 -5.90 -21.40
CA LYS A 38 -7.91 -5.53 -21.21
C LYS A 38 -8.78 -6.80 -21.28
N GLY A 39 -9.59 -7.03 -20.25
CA GLY A 39 -10.35 -8.29 -20.06
C GLY A 39 -9.70 -9.27 -19.08
N CYS A 40 -8.45 -9.04 -18.64
CA CYS A 40 -7.89 -9.75 -17.51
C CYS A 40 -8.50 -9.22 -16.19
N CYS A 41 -9.48 -9.93 -15.64
CA CYS A 41 -10.26 -9.47 -14.49
C CYS A 41 -9.69 -9.88 -13.12
N ASP A 42 -8.50 -10.48 -13.02
CA ASP A 42 -7.99 -10.98 -11.73
C ASP A 42 -7.80 -9.87 -10.70
N CYS A 43 -7.24 -8.73 -11.10
CA CYS A 43 -7.11 -7.57 -10.22
C CYS A 43 -8.47 -6.93 -9.86
N CYS A 44 -9.52 -7.17 -10.66
CA CYS A 44 -10.86 -6.67 -10.41
C CYS A 44 -11.59 -7.42 -9.29
N HIS A 45 -10.95 -8.42 -8.68
CA HIS A 45 -11.43 -9.08 -7.48
C HIS A 45 -10.49 -8.86 -6.28
N ALA A 46 -9.53 -7.93 -6.38
CA ALA A 46 -8.62 -7.62 -5.28
C ALA A 46 -9.17 -6.46 -4.44
N LEU A 47 -8.97 -6.52 -3.13
CA LEU A 47 -9.29 -5.43 -2.22
C LEU A 47 -8.16 -4.39 -2.19
N PHE A 48 -8.53 -3.13 -2.36
CA PHE A 48 -7.65 -1.98 -2.19
C PHE A 48 -8.49 -0.76 -1.82
N ASP A 49 -7.86 0.20 -1.16
CA ASP A 49 -8.46 1.50 -0.88
C ASP A 49 -7.79 2.57 -1.75
N LEU A 50 -8.53 3.63 -2.02
CA LEU A 50 -8.12 4.82 -2.75
C LEU A 50 -7.72 5.93 -1.78
N THR A 51 -6.71 6.70 -2.14
CA THR A 51 -6.46 7.99 -1.50
C THR A 51 -7.57 8.99 -1.82
N LEU A 52 -7.68 10.08 -1.05
CA LEU A 52 -8.71 11.11 -1.27
C LEU A 52 -8.70 11.65 -2.71
N VAL A 53 -7.52 11.97 -3.25
CA VAL A 53 -7.39 12.50 -4.63
C VAL A 53 -7.87 11.48 -5.67
N GLU A 54 -7.57 10.20 -5.48
CA GLU A 54 -8.04 9.12 -6.35
C GLU A 54 -9.56 8.95 -6.26
N ALA A 55 -10.12 8.99 -5.04
CA ALA A 55 -11.54 8.84 -4.81
C ALA A 55 -12.34 9.97 -5.49
N LEU A 56 -11.90 11.22 -5.34
CA LEU A 56 -12.49 12.39 -6.01
C LEU A 56 -12.40 12.27 -7.54
N TYR A 57 -11.22 11.90 -8.06
CA TYR A 57 -10.99 11.75 -9.50
C TYR A 57 -11.89 10.67 -10.12
N VAL A 58 -11.98 9.51 -9.49
CA VAL A 58 -12.84 8.41 -9.95
C VAL A 58 -14.32 8.81 -9.86
N ASN A 59 -14.74 9.43 -8.75
CA ASN A 59 -16.13 9.86 -8.56
C ASN A 59 -16.55 10.87 -9.63
N GLN A 60 -15.72 11.88 -9.92
CA GLN A 60 -16.02 12.86 -10.96
C GLN A 60 -16.22 12.20 -12.32
N HIS A 61 -15.26 11.39 -12.77
CA HIS A 61 -15.37 10.72 -14.07
C HIS A 61 -16.49 9.69 -14.13
N TYR A 62 -16.83 9.08 -12.99
CA TYR A 62 -18.00 8.21 -12.88
C TYR A 62 -19.30 9.01 -13.10
N ARG A 63 -19.46 10.15 -12.43
CA ARG A 63 -20.65 11.01 -12.58
C ARG A 63 -20.77 11.60 -13.99
N GLU A 64 -19.65 11.90 -14.64
CA GLU A 64 -19.61 12.36 -16.03
C GLU A 64 -19.99 11.25 -17.03
N ARG A 65 -19.51 10.02 -16.81
CA ARG A 65 -19.64 8.91 -17.76
C ARG A 65 -20.96 8.15 -17.66
N PHE A 66 -21.54 8.00 -16.47
CA PHE A 66 -22.71 7.15 -16.25
C PHE A 66 -23.95 7.93 -15.87
N SER A 67 -25.04 7.62 -16.57
CA SER A 67 -26.39 8.15 -16.29
C SER A 67 -27.45 7.06 -16.44
N GLY A 68 -28.65 7.32 -15.91
CA GLY A 68 -29.79 6.40 -16.00
C GLY A 68 -29.48 4.98 -15.52
N MET A 69 -29.93 3.97 -16.28
CA MET A 69 -29.79 2.56 -15.93
C MET A 69 -28.34 2.09 -15.80
N ALA A 70 -27.41 2.67 -16.58
CA ALA A 70 -26.00 2.30 -16.48
C ALA A 70 -25.42 2.73 -15.12
N LYS A 71 -25.80 3.92 -14.64
CA LYS A 71 -25.45 4.41 -13.31
C LYS A 71 -25.99 3.48 -12.22
N THR A 72 -27.27 3.12 -12.30
CA THR A 72 -27.93 2.23 -11.34
C THR A 72 -27.21 0.88 -11.23
N ARG A 73 -26.87 0.24 -12.35
CA ARG A 73 -26.14 -1.05 -12.32
C ARG A 73 -24.77 -0.96 -11.66
N VAL A 74 -24.04 0.14 -11.84
CA VAL A 74 -22.77 0.36 -11.12
C VAL A 74 -23.01 0.53 -9.62
N LEU A 75 -24.04 1.29 -9.23
CA LEU A 75 -24.36 1.51 -7.81
C LEU A 75 -24.83 0.25 -7.10
N GLU A 76 -25.61 -0.61 -7.76
CA GLU A 76 -26.02 -1.92 -7.20
C GLU A 76 -24.80 -2.79 -6.90
N ARG A 77 -23.86 -2.88 -7.85
CA ARG A 77 -22.58 -3.59 -7.62
C ARG A 77 -21.72 -2.91 -6.55
N ALA A 78 -21.78 -1.58 -6.45
CA ALA A 78 -21.07 -0.84 -5.43
C ALA A 78 -21.63 -1.12 -4.03
N ASP A 79 -22.95 -1.10 -3.85
CA ASP A 79 -23.61 -1.42 -2.57
C ASP A 79 -23.31 -2.85 -2.12
N GLU A 80 -23.36 -3.83 -3.03
CA GLU A 80 -22.99 -5.22 -2.70
C GLU A 80 -21.54 -5.33 -2.22
N ALA A 81 -20.60 -4.75 -2.98
CA ALA A 81 -19.18 -4.75 -2.63
C ALA A 81 -18.92 -4.03 -1.29
N ASP A 82 -19.60 -2.89 -1.07
CA ASP A 82 -19.43 -2.09 0.14
C ASP A 82 -19.89 -2.83 1.40
N ARG A 83 -21.03 -3.52 1.33
CA ARG A 83 -21.52 -4.35 2.45
C ARG A 83 -20.52 -5.43 2.85
N ILE A 84 -19.90 -6.07 1.86
CA ILE A 84 -18.87 -7.09 2.10
C ILE A 84 -17.64 -6.45 2.72
N VAL A 85 -17.11 -5.36 2.14
CA VAL A 85 -15.92 -4.66 2.63
C VAL A 85 -16.14 -4.11 4.03
N HIS A 86 -17.29 -3.51 4.30
CA HIS A 86 -17.64 -2.96 5.61
C HIS A 86 -17.74 -4.06 6.68
N LYS A 87 -18.32 -5.22 6.36
CA LYS A 87 -18.29 -6.38 7.27
C LYS A 87 -16.85 -6.83 7.53
N LEU A 88 -16.03 -6.95 6.48
CA LEU A 88 -14.64 -7.35 6.59
C LEU A 88 -13.82 -6.40 7.48
N LYS A 89 -13.94 -5.09 7.25
CA LYS A 89 -13.24 -4.05 8.03
C LYS A 89 -13.68 -4.06 9.49
N ARG A 90 -14.98 -4.24 9.77
CA ARG A 90 -15.49 -4.34 11.15
C ARG A 90 -14.97 -5.57 11.87
N ASP A 91 -15.02 -6.73 11.23
CA ASP A 91 -14.52 -7.99 11.81
C ASP A 91 -13.01 -7.91 12.05
N ALA A 92 -12.28 -7.32 11.12
CA ALA A 92 -10.84 -7.08 11.26
C ALA A 92 -10.52 -6.12 12.41
N PHE A 93 -11.22 -4.99 12.50
CA PHE A 93 -11.03 -4.03 13.58
C PHE A 93 -11.30 -4.65 14.97
N LYS A 94 -12.36 -5.46 15.07
CA LYS A 94 -12.68 -6.21 16.30
C LYS A 94 -11.56 -7.18 16.66
N ALA A 95 -11.06 -7.94 15.69
CA ALA A 95 -9.94 -8.87 15.88
C ALA A 95 -8.65 -8.19 16.37
N VAL A 96 -8.30 -7.02 15.84
CA VAL A 96 -7.13 -6.25 16.32
C VAL A 96 -7.33 -5.79 17.77
N ARG A 97 -8.53 -5.32 18.14
CA ARG A 97 -8.84 -4.92 19.52
C ARG A 97 -8.79 -6.09 20.50
N GLU A 98 -9.10 -7.29 20.03
CA GLU A 98 -8.97 -8.54 20.78
C GLU A 98 -7.52 -9.06 20.85
N GLY A 99 -6.55 -8.30 20.34
CA GLY A 99 -5.12 -8.59 20.47
C GLY A 99 -4.53 -9.46 19.36
N LYS A 100 -5.28 -9.74 18.28
CA LYS A 100 -4.72 -10.44 17.11
C LYS A 100 -3.69 -9.56 16.41
N ASN A 101 -2.70 -10.20 15.80
CA ASN A 101 -1.63 -9.52 15.07
C ASN A 101 -2.19 -8.82 13.81
N ALA A 102 -1.99 -7.51 13.72
CA ALA A 102 -2.49 -6.71 12.60
C ALA A 102 -1.88 -7.09 11.24
N GLN A 103 -0.61 -7.54 11.20
CA GLN A 103 0.05 -7.96 9.96
C GLN A 103 -0.53 -9.27 9.42
N GLU A 104 -0.79 -10.23 10.29
CA GLU A 104 -1.40 -11.51 9.90
C GLU A 104 -2.82 -11.30 9.38
N LEU A 105 -3.60 -10.47 10.07
CA LEU A 105 -4.95 -10.12 9.66
C LEU A 105 -4.98 -9.38 8.31
N LEU A 106 -4.03 -8.46 8.09
CA LEU A 106 -3.90 -7.78 6.79
C LEU A 106 -3.57 -8.78 5.67
N ALA A 107 -2.72 -9.77 5.94
CA ALA A 107 -2.41 -10.84 4.99
C ALA A 107 -3.60 -11.77 4.72
N GLU A 108 -4.50 -11.97 5.68
CA GLU A 108 -5.77 -12.67 5.48
C GLU A 108 -6.74 -11.85 4.62
N MET A 109 -6.90 -10.56 4.93
CA MET A 109 -7.73 -9.64 4.15
C MET A 109 -7.27 -9.54 2.70
N ALA A 110 -5.96 -9.54 2.44
CA ALA A 110 -5.40 -9.49 1.08
C ALA A 110 -5.80 -10.70 0.20
N LYS A 111 -6.22 -11.82 0.80
CA LYS A 111 -6.70 -13.01 0.07
C LYS A 111 -8.19 -12.95 -0.23
N VAL A 112 -8.94 -12.06 0.41
CA VAL A 112 -10.38 -11.94 0.22
C VAL A 112 -10.66 -11.36 -1.15
N ARG A 113 -11.56 -12.02 -1.88
CA ARG A 113 -11.92 -11.65 -3.24
C ARG A 113 -13.28 -10.99 -3.24
N VAL A 114 -13.33 -9.70 -3.58
CA VAL A 114 -14.59 -8.93 -3.71
C VAL A 114 -14.65 -8.34 -5.10
N ARG A 115 -15.77 -8.57 -5.81
CA ARG A 115 -15.94 -8.07 -7.18
C ARG A 115 -15.91 -6.54 -7.20
N CYS A 116 -15.10 -5.98 -8.10
CA CYS A 116 -15.02 -4.55 -8.35
C CYS A 116 -16.35 -4.03 -8.92
N PRO A 117 -16.88 -2.91 -8.43
CA PRO A 117 -18.13 -2.32 -8.95
C PRO A 117 -18.07 -1.90 -10.42
N LEU A 118 -16.87 -1.62 -10.94
CA LEU A 118 -16.64 -1.19 -12.32
C LEU A 118 -16.37 -2.36 -13.29
N LEU A 119 -16.44 -3.61 -12.81
CA LEU A 119 -16.27 -4.79 -13.64
C LEU A 119 -17.61 -5.16 -14.27
N ASP A 120 -17.73 -5.10 -15.59
CA ASP A 120 -18.93 -5.55 -16.31
C ASP A 120 -19.04 -7.08 -16.35
N ASP A 121 -20.08 -7.58 -17.01
CA ASP A 121 -20.35 -9.02 -17.11
C ASP A 121 -19.51 -9.71 -18.19
N THR A 122 -18.86 -8.94 -19.06
CA THR A 122 -17.89 -9.45 -20.05
C THR A 122 -16.48 -9.61 -19.45
N GLY A 123 -16.27 -9.15 -18.21
CA GLY A 123 -14.99 -9.18 -17.53
C GLY A 123 -14.10 -7.96 -17.84
N ALA A 124 -14.65 -6.90 -18.42
CA ALA A 124 -13.95 -5.66 -18.71
C ALA A 124 -14.28 -4.55 -17.69
N CYS A 125 -13.31 -3.67 -17.44
CA CYS A 125 -13.52 -2.50 -16.60
C CYS A 125 -14.22 -1.39 -17.42
N GLU A 126 -15.36 -0.90 -16.94
CA GLU A 126 -16.14 0.13 -17.63
C GLU A 126 -15.50 1.53 -17.57
N MET A 127 -14.47 1.71 -16.72
CA MET A 127 -13.65 2.92 -16.63
C MET A 127 -12.16 2.61 -16.79
N TYR A 128 -11.82 1.74 -17.75
CA TYR A 128 -10.45 1.26 -17.96
C TYR A 128 -9.42 2.40 -18.16
N ASP A 129 -9.82 3.48 -18.82
CA ASP A 129 -9.02 4.69 -19.07
C ASP A 129 -8.81 5.55 -17.81
N LYS A 130 -9.74 5.49 -16.86
CA LYS A 130 -9.72 6.27 -15.61
C LYS A 130 -9.41 5.39 -14.38
N ARG A 131 -8.68 4.29 -14.59
CA ARG A 131 -8.25 3.38 -13.53
C ARG A 131 -7.35 4.07 -12.47
N PRO A 132 -7.52 3.73 -11.18
CA PRO A 132 -6.59 4.09 -10.12
C PRO A 132 -5.17 3.57 -10.35
N VAL A 133 -4.20 4.14 -9.64
CA VAL A 133 -2.78 3.75 -9.79
C VAL A 133 -2.58 2.26 -9.52
N THR A 134 -3.16 1.72 -8.44
CA THR A 134 -3.03 0.31 -8.06
C THR A 134 -3.46 -0.63 -9.20
N CYS A 135 -4.50 -0.28 -9.95
CA CYS A 135 -4.99 -1.07 -11.08
C CYS A 135 -4.08 -1.00 -12.32
N ARG A 136 -3.25 0.04 -12.45
CA ARG A 136 -2.33 0.23 -13.59
C ARG A 136 -1.05 -0.58 -13.42
N ILE A 137 -0.57 -0.73 -12.19
CA ILE A 137 0.70 -1.40 -11.89
C ILE A 137 0.55 -2.88 -11.50
N TYR A 138 -0.67 -3.39 -11.30
CA TYR A 138 -0.90 -4.76 -10.79
C TYR A 138 -0.25 -5.88 -11.64
N GLY A 139 -0.10 -5.66 -12.95
CA GLY A 139 0.48 -6.65 -13.87
C GLY A 139 2.00 -6.75 -13.85
N VAL A 140 2.69 -5.88 -13.10
CA VAL A 140 4.16 -5.88 -12.97
C VAL A 140 4.59 -6.16 -11.53
N PRO A 141 5.83 -6.60 -11.27
CA PRO A 141 6.30 -6.84 -9.92
C PRO A 141 6.28 -5.55 -9.09
N THR A 142 5.66 -5.58 -7.92
CA THR A 142 5.55 -4.43 -7.00
C THR A 142 6.20 -4.76 -5.67
N ALA A 143 6.89 -3.80 -5.05
CA ALA A 143 7.41 -3.90 -3.70
C ALA A 143 6.53 -3.10 -2.73
N ILE A 144 6.11 -3.76 -1.64
CA ILE A 144 5.34 -3.17 -0.54
C ILE A 144 6.06 -3.55 0.76
N GLY A 145 6.47 -2.57 1.56
CA GLY A 145 7.19 -2.85 2.81
C GLY A 145 8.49 -3.65 2.60
N GLY A 146 9.13 -3.49 1.44
CA GLY A 146 10.34 -4.24 1.05
C GLY A 146 10.10 -5.68 0.59
N GLN A 147 8.85 -6.15 0.53
CA GLN A 147 8.50 -7.46 0.00
C GLN A 147 7.98 -7.34 -1.44
N ALA A 148 8.46 -8.22 -2.33
CA ALA A 148 8.02 -8.24 -3.71
C ALA A 148 6.74 -9.09 -3.87
N HIS A 149 5.77 -8.54 -4.58
CA HIS A 149 4.49 -9.15 -4.92
C HIS A 149 4.32 -9.16 -6.43
N THR A 150 3.68 -10.21 -6.94
CA THR A 150 3.39 -10.38 -8.37
C THR A 150 1.97 -10.92 -8.52
N CYS A 151 1.33 -10.59 -9.64
CA CYS A 151 0.01 -11.13 -9.97
C CYS A 151 0.11 -12.65 -10.19
N GLY A 152 -0.85 -13.42 -9.66
CA GLY A 152 -0.89 -14.88 -9.81
C GLY A 152 -1.06 -15.38 -11.26
N LYS A 153 -1.51 -14.51 -12.18
CA LYS A 153 -1.60 -14.80 -13.62
C LYS A 153 -0.35 -14.39 -14.41
N SER A 154 0.55 -13.60 -13.80
CA SER A 154 1.79 -13.19 -14.45
C SER A 154 2.75 -14.38 -14.58
N GLY A 155 3.67 -14.32 -15.55
CA GLY A 155 4.73 -15.30 -15.72
C GLY A 155 5.97 -15.01 -14.87
N PHE A 156 5.91 -14.11 -13.90
CA PHE A 156 7.07 -13.78 -13.06
C PHE A 156 7.35 -14.91 -12.05
N GLU A 157 8.56 -15.44 -12.09
CA GLU A 157 9.00 -16.50 -11.19
C GLU A 157 9.61 -15.98 -9.89
N GLN A 158 9.30 -16.62 -8.77
CA GLN A 158 9.88 -16.28 -7.48
C GLN A 158 11.40 -16.50 -7.46
N GLY A 159 12.13 -15.55 -6.88
CA GLY A 159 13.59 -15.64 -6.71
C GLY A 159 14.42 -15.14 -7.90
N LYS A 160 13.80 -14.79 -9.03
CA LYS A 160 14.48 -14.13 -10.15
C LYS A 160 14.50 -12.60 -9.99
N PRO A 161 15.57 -11.91 -10.40
CA PRO A 161 15.66 -10.46 -10.30
C PRO A 161 14.86 -9.79 -11.43
N TYR A 162 13.71 -9.22 -11.09
CA TYR A 162 12.90 -8.42 -12.01
C TYR A 162 12.87 -6.94 -11.58
N PRO A 163 12.75 -6.01 -12.55
CA PRO A 163 12.28 -4.65 -12.30
C PRO A 163 11.09 -4.64 -11.35
N THR A 164 11.24 -3.97 -10.21
CA THR A 164 10.18 -3.91 -9.20
C THR A 164 9.76 -2.47 -8.97
N VAL A 165 8.46 -2.22 -8.99
CA VAL A 165 7.87 -0.91 -8.74
C VAL A 165 7.67 -0.73 -7.24
N TYR A 166 8.26 0.31 -6.66
CA TYR A 166 8.06 0.61 -5.23
C TYR A 166 6.71 1.31 -5.03
N LEU A 167 5.70 0.54 -4.63
CA LEU A 167 4.34 1.07 -4.45
C LEU A 167 4.28 2.06 -3.29
N ASP A 168 5.05 1.84 -2.23
CA ASP A 168 5.15 2.74 -1.08
C ASP A 168 5.45 4.19 -1.52
N ARG A 169 6.39 4.37 -2.48
CA ARG A 169 6.74 5.70 -2.99
C ARG A 169 5.64 6.35 -3.82
N ILE A 170 4.85 5.55 -4.53
CA ILE A 170 3.70 6.09 -5.26
C ILE A 170 2.62 6.52 -4.26
N GLN A 171 2.36 5.69 -3.24
CA GLN A 171 1.40 6.04 -2.19
C GLN A 171 1.82 7.29 -1.42
N ASP A 172 3.11 7.46 -1.08
CA ASP A 172 3.61 8.69 -0.44
C ASP A 172 3.30 9.94 -1.29
N LYS A 173 3.49 9.88 -2.61
CA LYS A 173 3.13 10.97 -3.53
C LYS A 173 1.62 11.24 -3.53
N LEU A 174 0.80 10.19 -3.54
CA LEU A 174 -0.67 10.31 -3.53
C LEU A 174 -1.20 10.88 -2.21
N TYR A 175 -0.61 10.48 -1.08
CA TYR A 175 -0.90 11.05 0.23
C TYR A 175 -0.50 12.52 0.30
N ALA A 176 0.71 12.87 -0.16
CA ALA A 176 1.15 14.27 -0.20
C ALA A 176 0.18 15.14 -1.01
N LEU A 177 -0.23 14.66 -2.20
CA LEU A 177 -1.22 15.35 -3.03
C LEU A 177 -2.60 15.46 -2.35
N SER A 178 -3.05 14.40 -1.67
CA SER A 178 -4.30 14.39 -0.91
C SER A 178 -4.27 15.34 0.30
N HIS A 179 -3.13 15.46 0.99
CA HIS A 179 -2.95 16.42 2.07
C HIS A 179 -2.94 17.86 1.57
N GLU A 180 -2.32 18.14 0.42
CA GLU A 180 -2.36 19.47 -0.19
C GLU A 180 -3.79 19.84 -0.60
N LEU A 181 -4.53 18.90 -1.19
CA LEU A 181 -5.95 19.08 -1.54
C LEU A 181 -6.78 19.36 -0.28
N ALA A 182 -6.64 18.56 0.78
CA ALA A 182 -7.37 18.79 2.03
C ALA A 182 -7.06 20.16 2.64
N LYS A 183 -5.79 20.62 2.57
CA LYS A 183 -5.39 21.94 3.06
C LYS A 183 -5.98 23.09 2.26
N SER A 184 -6.18 22.93 0.95
CA SER A 184 -6.79 23.98 0.13
C SER A 184 -8.30 24.13 0.37
N LEU A 185 -8.96 23.12 0.94
CA LEU A 185 -10.41 23.07 1.10
C LEU A 185 -10.99 23.81 2.33
N ALA A 186 -10.20 24.56 3.11
CA ALA A 186 -10.68 25.21 4.34
C ALA A 186 -11.59 24.29 5.20
N THR A 187 -11.24 23.01 5.28
CA THR A 187 -12.08 21.98 5.91
C THR A 187 -11.89 21.95 7.43
N ARG A 188 -12.97 21.64 8.15
CA ARG A 188 -12.92 21.35 9.60
C ARG A 188 -12.21 20.02 9.92
N PHE A 189 -12.07 19.12 8.95
CA PHE A 189 -11.53 17.78 9.16
C PHE A 189 -10.01 17.74 9.02
N SER A 190 -9.31 17.65 10.15
CA SER A 190 -7.84 17.62 10.18
C SER A 190 -7.21 16.38 9.53
N GLY A 191 -7.95 15.26 9.48
CA GLY A 191 -7.48 13.99 8.92
C GLY A 191 -7.92 13.72 7.48
N LEU A 192 -8.57 14.68 6.79
CA LEU A 192 -9.19 14.44 5.49
C LEU A 192 -8.20 13.91 4.43
N GLY A 193 -6.97 14.43 4.43
CA GLY A 193 -5.92 14.00 3.48
C GLY A 193 -5.35 12.59 3.73
N GLU A 194 -5.64 11.98 4.88
CA GLU A 194 -5.18 10.62 5.25
C GLU A 194 -6.25 9.56 4.97
N VAL A 195 -7.46 9.99 4.59
CA VAL A 195 -8.60 9.09 4.40
C VAL A 195 -8.32 8.13 3.25
N LEU A 196 -8.56 6.85 3.54
CA LEU A 196 -8.57 5.77 2.57
C LEU A 196 -10.01 5.32 2.33
N VAL A 197 -10.43 5.33 1.07
CA VAL A 197 -11.81 5.09 0.66
C VAL A 197 -11.87 3.84 -0.23
N PRO A 198 -12.67 2.82 0.10
CA PRO A 198 -12.94 1.74 -0.84
C PRO A 198 -13.52 2.29 -2.15
N LEU A 199 -13.18 1.67 -3.28
CA LEU A 199 -13.74 2.08 -4.58
C LEU A 199 -15.28 2.07 -4.57
N SER A 200 -15.92 1.13 -3.88
CA SER A 200 -17.38 1.09 -3.71
C SER A 200 -17.92 2.35 -3.06
N SER A 201 -17.37 2.74 -1.90
CA SER A 201 -17.79 3.93 -1.18
C SER A 201 -17.49 5.20 -1.98
N ALA A 202 -16.34 5.25 -2.67
CA ALA A 202 -15.98 6.39 -3.52
C ALA A 202 -16.99 6.63 -4.65
N LEU A 203 -17.59 5.59 -5.23
CA LEU A 203 -18.61 5.74 -6.28
C LEU A 203 -19.97 6.18 -5.72
N MET A 204 -20.32 5.73 -4.52
CA MET A 204 -21.60 6.04 -3.88
C MET A 204 -21.62 7.39 -3.16
N THR A 205 -20.46 7.93 -2.81
CA THR A 205 -20.34 9.17 -2.03
C THR A 205 -20.63 10.40 -2.89
N GLU A 206 -21.35 11.37 -2.32
CA GLU A 206 -21.45 12.72 -2.85
C GLU A 206 -20.42 13.60 -2.14
N TYR A 207 -19.39 14.05 -2.87
CA TYR A 207 -18.31 14.88 -2.33
C TYR A 207 -18.67 16.36 -2.40
N ASP A 208 -19.69 16.75 -1.64
CA ASP A 208 -20.15 18.12 -1.53
C ASP A 208 -19.45 18.88 -0.38
N GLU A 209 -19.84 20.15 -0.21
CA GLU A 209 -19.30 21.02 0.85
C GLU A 209 -19.55 20.45 2.26
N GLU A 210 -20.65 19.72 2.46
CA GLU A 210 -21.00 19.12 3.75
C GLU A 210 -20.11 17.92 4.07
N TYR A 211 -19.97 16.99 3.12
CA TYR A 211 -19.12 15.81 3.23
C TYR A 211 -17.66 16.20 3.46
N LEU A 212 -17.18 17.19 2.70
CA LEU A 212 -15.81 17.69 2.83
C LEU A 212 -15.64 18.63 4.03
N GLY A 213 -16.73 19.02 4.69
CA GLY A 213 -16.71 19.87 5.87
C GLY A 213 -16.11 21.24 5.62
N ILE A 214 -16.42 21.84 4.46
CA ILE A 214 -15.94 23.16 4.05
C ILE A 214 -16.51 24.19 5.02
N MET A 215 -15.62 24.96 5.65
CA MET A 215 -16.02 25.98 6.61
C MET A 215 -16.35 27.29 5.90
N THR A 216 -17.28 28.03 6.48
CA THR A 216 -17.46 29.44 6.13
C THR A 216 -16.22 30.25 6.51
N GLU A 217 -16.01 31.40 5.88
CA GLU A 217 -14.87 32.29 6.18
C GLU A 217 -14.79 32.65 7.68
N LYS A 218 -15.95 32.81 8.33
CA LYS A 218 -16.06 33.09 9.76
C LYS A 218 -15.54 31.91 10.61
N GLU A 219 -16.01 30.70 10.32
CA GLU A 219 -15.60 29.48 11.03
C GLU A 219 -14.11 29.19 10.83
N ALA A 220 -13.60 29.40 9.61
CA ALA A 220 -12.18 29.22 9.30
C ALA A 220 -11.29 30.19 10.10
N ARG A 221 -11.72 31.46 10.23
CA ARG A 221 -11.01 32.46 11.04
C ARG A 221 -11.02 32.09 12.53
N GLU A 222 -12.18 31.74 13.08
CA GLU A 222 -12.28 31.32 14.48
C GLU A 222 -11.43 30.08 14.78
N GLN A 223 -11.37 29.12 13.85
CA GLN A 223 -10.54 27.93 13.99
C GLN A 223 -9.05 28.24 13.87
N ALA A 224 -8.65 29.15 12.97
CA ALA A 224 -7.26 29.61 12.87
C ALA A 224 -6.80 30.32 14.15
N GLU A 225 -7.65 31.17 14.73
CA GLU A 225 -7.39 31.85 16.02
C GLU A 225 -7.24 30.83 17.15
N LYS A 226 -8.14 29.82 17.24
CA LYS A 226 -8.04 28.72 18.22
C LYS A 226 -6.79 27.86 18.02
N ALA A 227 -6.42 27.55 16.78
CA ALA A 227 -5.24 26.76 16.46
C ALA A 227 -3.94 27.52 16.79
N ALA A 228 -3.90 28.83 16.52
CA ALA A 228 -2.78 29.69 16.89
C ALA A 228 -2.62 29.79 18.42
N ALA A 229 -3.72 29.96 19.15
CA ALA A 229 -3.71 29.93 20.62
C ALA A 229 -3.23 28.58 21.17
N ALA A 230 -3.72 27.45 20.63
CA ALA A 230 -3.28 26.12 21.04
C ALA A 230 -1.80 25.85 20.72
N LYS A 231 -1.30 26.34 19.57
CA LYS A 231 0.12 26.24 19.20
C LYS A 231 1.00 27.06 20.15
N ALA A 232 0.60 28.29 20.47
CA ALA A 232 1.31 29.14 21.44
C ALA A 232 1.39 28.49 22.82
N VAL A 233 0.29 27.86 23.29
CA VAL A 233 0.30 27.09 24.55
C VAL A 233 1.26 25.90 24.47
N ARG A 234 1.27 25.14 23.36
CA ARG A 234 2.20 24.01 23.18
C ARG A 234 3.67 24.44 23.13
N GLU A 235 3.97 25.55 22.47
CA GLU A 235 5.32 26.11 22.40
C GLU A 235 5.77 26.63 23.77
N ALA A 236 4.91 27.34 24.51
CA ALA A 236 5.19 27.77 25.88
C ALA A 236 5.41 26.57 26.84
N VAL A 237 4.64 25.49 26.71
CA VAL A 237 4.85 24.25 27.47
C VAL A 237 6.17 23.56 27.09
N ARG A 238 6.57 23.63 25.81
CA ARG A 238 7.86 23.08 25.35
C ARG A 238 9.05 23.89 25.86
N GLU A 239 8.92 25.21 25.94
CA GLU A 239 9.95 26.12 26.46
C GLU A 239 10.05 26.11 27.99
N ALA A 240 8.93 25.86 28.68
CA ALA A 240 8.89 25.70 30.15
C ALA A 240 9.30 24.30 30.64
N ALA A 241 9.55 23.35 29.72
CA ALA A 241 10.03 22.02 30.09
C ALA A 241 11.50 22.11 30.57
N PRO A 242 11.82 21.71 31.81
CA PRO A 242 13.19 21.80 32.32
C PRO A 242 14.11 20.90 31.49
N ALA A 243 15.31 21.40 31.17
CA ALA A 243 16.38 20.59 30.61
C ALA A 243 16.60 19.38 31.52
N ALA A 244 16.41 18.17 30.97
CA ALA A 244 16.64 16.95 31.72
C ALA A 244 18.04 16.97 32.34
N ALA A 245 18.11 16.89 33.67
CA ALA A 245 19.36 16.86 34.41
C ALA A 245 20.22 15.65 33.98
N PRO A 246 21.56 15.79 33.92
CA PRO A 246 22.43 14.65 33.63
C PRO A 246 22.29 13.60 34.72
N VAL A 247 21.95 12.38 34.32
CA VAL A 247 21.87 11.21 35.20
C VAL A 247 23.27 10.92 35.75
N PRO A 248 23.47 10.78 37.07
CA PRO A 248 24.78 10.51 37.63
C PRO A 248 25.25 9.08 37.29
N ASP A 249 26.51 9.01 36.89
CA ASP A 249 27.29 7.81 36.60
C ASP A 249 27.25 6.85 37.80
N LYS A 250 26.61 5.68 37.65
CA LYS A 250 26.74 4.58 38.62
C LYS A 250 27.62 3.50 38.01
N ALA A 251 28.80 3.41 38.62
CA ALA A 251 29.83 2.43 38.38
C ALA A 251 29.35 0.97 38.54
N ALA A 252 29.98 0.14 37.70
CA ALA A 252 30.41 -1.25 37.87
C ALA A 252 29.35 -2.38 37.95
N ARG A 253 29.24 -3.12 36.84
CA ARG A 253 29.21 -4.59 36.83
C ARG A 253 30.08 -5.14 35.67
N PRO A 254 30.67 -6.34 35.81
CA PRO A 254 31.97 -6.67 35.21
C PRO A 254 31.89 -7.14 33.76
N ARG A 255 33.01 -6.91 33.05
CA ARG A 255 33.32 -7.36 31.68
C ARG A 255 33.26 -8.88 31.53
N ALA A 256 32.61 -9.35 30.46
CA ALA A 256 32.87 -10.65 29.86
C ALA A 256 33.13 -10.50 28.34
N GLN A 257 34.41 -10.61 28.00
CA GLN A 257 35.07 -11.09 26.77
C GLN A 257 34.60 -10.63 25.37
N MET A 258 35.51 -9.93 24.69
CA MET A 258 35.46 -9.52 23.28
C MET A 258 35.58 -10.73 22.33
N ALA A 259 34.68 -10.81 21.34
CA ALA A 259 34.89 -11.59 20.12
C ALA A 259 35.61 -10.75 19.05
N PRO A 260 36.44 -11.35 18.17
CA PRO A 260 37.33 -10.60 17.28
C PRO A 260 36.58 -9.84 16.17
N LYS A 261 37.07 -8.64 15.87
CA LYS A 261 36.58 -7.75 14.81
C LYS A 261 36.64 -8.44 13.44
N LYS A 262 35.52 -8.48 12.71
CA LYS A 262 35.51 -8.73 11.25
C LYS A 262 35.97 -7.46 10.51
N PRO A 263 36.69 -7.60 9.38
CA PRO A 263 37.12 -6.46 8.60
C PRO A 263 35.94 -5.74 7.96
N VAL A 264 35.96 -4.41 8.02
CA VAL A 264 35.02 -3.51 7.35
C VAL A 264 35.28 -3.60 5.84
N GLY A 265 34.25 -3.97 5.07
CA GLY A 265 34.34 -4.02 3.61
C GLY A 265 34.51 -2.63 3.02
N LYS A 266 35.37 -2.53 2.00
CA LYS A 266 35.56 -1.30 1.20
C LYS A 266 34.22 -0.87 0.58
N GLY A 267 33.86 0.39 0.77
CA GLY A 267 32.69 1.01 0.15
C GLY A 267 32.77 0.98 -1.39
N LEU A 268 31.60 1.02 -2.02
CA LEU A 268 31.44 1.09 -3.47
C LEU A 268 32.15 2.33 -4.05
N ALA A 269 32.80 2.16 -5.21
CA ALA A 269 33.60 3.18 -5.89
C ALA A 269 32.84 4.46 -6.31
N ALA A 270 31.52 4.50 -6.15
CA ALA A 270 30.68 5.65 -6.52
C ALA A 270 30.63 6.77 -5.46
N CYS A 271 31.30 6.63 -4.30
CA CYS A 271 31.25 7.61 -3.21
C CYS A 271 32.64 8.13 -2.78
N ALA A 272 33.59 8.26 -3.71
CA ALA A 272 34.98 8.65 -3.42
C ALA A 272 35.18 10.09 -2.88
N GLY A 273 34.12 10.85 -2.61
CA GLY A 273 34.19 12.25 -2.13
C GLY A 273 33.46 12.55 -0.82
N CYS A 274 32.77 11.60 -0.19
CA CYS A 274 32.01 11.87 1.03
C CYS A 274 32.68 11.20 2.25
N ALA A 275 33.33 12.01 3.10
CA ALA A 275 33.83 11.58 4.40
C ALA A 275 32.64 11.36 5.37
N PRO A 276 32.46 10.18 5.98
CA PRO A 276 31.28 9.86 6.78
C PRO A 276 31.48 10.16 8.26
N GLU A 277 32.10 11.30 8.61
CA GLU A 277 32.29 11.69 10.00
C GLU A 277 31.79 13.11 10.24
N THR A 278 30.47 13.27 10.26
CA THR A 278 29.73 14.19 11.15
C THR A 278 28.22 14.11 10.87
N LYS A 279 27.44 13.81 11.92
CA LYS A 279 25.96 13.73 12.04
C LYS A 279 25.29 12.36 11.88
N LYS A 280 24.52 11.97 12.91
CA LYS A 280 23.43 10.98 12.82
C LYS A 280 22.32 11.59 11.96
N GLY A 281 22.13 11.04 10.77
CA GLY A 281 21.14 11.49 9.79
C GLY A 281 21.75 11.38 8.41
N GLY A 282 21.28 10.41 7.62
CA GLY A 282 21.78 10.15 6.27
C GLY A 282 21.67 11.37 5.36
N CYS A 283 22.49 11.37 4.29
CA CYS A 283 22.59 12.42 3.28
C CYS A 283 21.22 12.98 2.84
N ALA A 284 20.90 14.19 3.29
CA ALA A 284 19.92 15.04 2.66
C ALA A 284 20.58 15.64 1.41
N GLY A 285 20.29 15.11 0.22
CA GLY A 285 20.86 15.68 -1.01
C GLY A 285 20.55 14.98 -2.33
N CYS A 286 20.13 13.71 -2.34
CA CYS A 286 19.76 13.02 -3.59
C CYS A 286 18.33 12.51 -3.52
N SER A 287 17.37 13.38 -3.86
CA SER A 287 16.04 12.92 -4.30
C SER A 287 16.12 12.56 -5.78
N PRO A 288 15.92 11.30 -6.19
CA PRO A 288 15.82 10.99 -7.61
C PRO A 288 14.51 11.57 -8.17
N GLN A 289 14.63 12.38 -9.21
CA GLN A 289 13.53 12.89 -10.02
C GLN A 289 13.02 11.75 -10.91
N GLY A 290 12.07 10.96 -10.42
CA GLY A 290 11.38 9.90 -11.19
C GLY A 290 11.23 8.58 -10.43
N PHE A 291 10.25 7.76 -10.82
CA PHE A 291 10.08 6.41 -10.27
C PHE A 291 11.27 5.53 -10.64
N THR A 292 12.18 5.34 -9.70
CA THR A 292 13.29 4.40 -9.90
C THR A 292 12.73 2.99 -9.85
N ILE A 293 12.68 2.33 -11.01
CA ILE A 293 12.71 0.87 -11.09
C ILE A 293 13.98 0.42 -10.36
N GLY A 294 13.84 -0.17 -9.18
CA GLY A 294 14.97 -0.74 -8.46
C GLY A 294 14.97 -2.25 -8.61
N GLN A 295 16.13 -2.83 -8.85
CA GLN A 295 16.35 -4.25 -8.56
C GLN A 295 16.35 -4.43 -7.05
N ALA A 296 15.62 -5.42 -6.56
CA ALA A 296 15.74 -5.85 -5.17
C ALA A 296 17.22 -6.18 -4.87
N PRO A 297 17.78 -5.75 -3.73
CA PRO A 297 19.14 -6.12 -3.37
C PRO A 297 19.24 -7.65 -3.30
N ALA A 298 20.30 -8.20 -3.90
CA ALA A 298 20.56 -9.63 -3.88
C ALA A 298 20.56 -10.13 -2.43
N ARG A 299 19.68 -11.09 -2.13
CA ARG A 299 19.62 -11.75 -0.83
C ARG A 299 21.00 -12.35 -0.55
N PRO A 300 21.69 -12.01 0.56
CA PRO A 300 22.97 -12.63 0.87
C PRO A 300 22.75 -14.15 0.97
N ALA A 301 23.59 -14.89 0.24
CA ALA A 301 23.52 -16.35 0.15
C ALA A 301 23.40 -16.94 1.57
N ALA A 302 22.31 -17.65 1.83
CA ALA A 302 22.14 -18.39 3.08
C ALA A 302 23.32 -19.34 3.22
N LYS A 303 24.12 -19.16 4.29
CA LYS A 303 25.13 -20.12 4.69
C LYS A 303 24.46 -21.49 4.80
N LYS A 304 24.92 -22.46 4.02
CA LYS A 304 24.58 -23.88 4.16
C LYS A 304 24.95 -24.31 5.58
N THR A 305 23.97 -24.37 6.49
CA THR A 305 24.11 -25.13 7.73
C THR A 305 23.87 -26.59 7.39
N ALA A 306 24.89 -27.40 7.62
CA ALA A 306 24.89 -28.84 7.40
C ALA A 306 23.66 -29.51 8.05
N ALA A 307 23.00 -30.37 7.27
CA ALA A 307 21.91 -31.20 7.74
C ALA A 307 22.43 -32.19 8.80
N LYS A 308 21.75 -32.23 9.95
CA LYS A 308 21.92 -33.27 10.98
C LYS A 308 21.13 -34.51 10.51
N PRO A 309 21.68 -35.73 10.58
CA PRO A 309 20.99 -36.92 10.07
C PRO A 309 19.79 -37.27 10.98
N VAL A 310 18.63 -37.46 10.36
CA VAL A 310 17.41 -37.95 11.03
C VAL A 310 17.46 -39.48 11.06
N ALA A 311 17.35 -40.05 12.26
CA ALA A 311 17.29 -41.48 12.49
C ALA A 311 16.04 -42.11 11.85
N LYS A 312 16.23 -43.22 11.12
CA LYS A 312 15.17 -44.05 10.52
C LYS A 312 14.27 -44.65 11.60
N LYS A 313 12.96 -44.42 11.50
CA LYS A 313 11.91 -45.17 12.20
C LYS A 313 11.54 -46.41 11.36
N PRO A 314 11.42 -47.62 11.93
CA PRO A 314 11.15 -48.83 11.14
C PRO A 314 9.68 -48.90 10.70
N ALA A 315 9.49 -49.48 9.50
CA ALA A 315 8.23 -49.63 8.80
C ALA A 315 7.30 -50.66 9.49
N ALA A 316 6.01 -50.30 9.59
CA ALA A 316 4.94 -51.22 9.95
C ALA A 316 4.52 -52.06 8.74
N LYS A 317 4.33 -53.37 8.97
CA LYS A 317 3.92 -54.40 7.99
C LYS A 317 2.54 -54.10 7.36
N PRO A 318 2.32 -54.49 6.08
CA PRO A 318 1.00 -54.42 5.45
C PRO A 318 0.11 -55.62 5.85
N ALA A 319 -1.15 -55.33 6.18
CA ALA A 319 -2.20 -56.32 6.43
C ALA A 319 -2.71 -56.93 5.11
N ALA A 320 -2.91 -58.25 5.14
CA ALA A 320 -3.28 -59.10 4.01
C ALA A 320 -4.72 -58.87 3.53
N LYS A 321 -4.89 -58.94 2.20
CA LYS A 321 -6.17 -58.97 1.49
C LYS A 321 -6.87 -60.31 1.72
N ALA A 322 -8.15 -60.28 2.09
CA ALA A 322 -9.03 -61.44 2.11
C ALA A 322 -9.50 -61.82 0.69
N ALA A 323 -9.48 -63.11 0.41
CA ALA A 323 -9.89 -63.76 -0.85
C ALA A 323 -11.41 -63.97 -0.94
N PRO A 324 -11.98 -64.22 -2.14
CA PRO A 324 -13.43 -64.21 -2.39
C PRO A 324 -14.09 -65.56 -2.06
N LYS A 325 -15.29 -65.52 -1.47
CA LYS A 325 -16.17 -66.69 -1.33
C LYS A 325 -16.90 -66.97 -2.65
N LYS A 326 -16.71 -68.19 -3.15
CA LYS A 326 -17.50 -68.83 -4.22
C LYS A 326 -18.95 -69.00 -3.77
N ALA A 327 -19.89 -68.64 -4.65
CA ALA A 327 -21.26 -69.13 -4.62
C ALA A 327 -21.37 -70.34 -5.57
N LYS A 328 -21.89 -71.45 -5.03
CA LYS A 328 -22.49 -72.58 -5.75
C LYS A 328 -23.78 -72.89 -4.99
N GLY A 329 -24.90 -72.96 -5.71
CA GLY A 329 -26.25 -73.19 -5.17
C GLY A 329 -27.20 -72.17 -5.74
#